data_AF-A0A830HXL7-F1
#
_entry.id   AF-A0A830HXL7-F1
#
_cell.length_a   1.000
_cell.length_b   1.000
_cell.length_c   1.000
_cell.angle_alpha   90.00
_cell.angle_beta   90.00
_cell.angle_gamma   90.00
#
_symmetry.space_group_name_H-M   'P 1'
#
loop_
_entity.id
_entity.type
_entity.pdbx_description
1 polymer ?
#
loop_
_entity_poly.entity_id
_entity_poly.type
_entity_poly.pdbx_seq_one_letter_code
_entity_poly.pdbx_strand_id
1 'polypeptide(L)'
;MHALLSWSSLLLPLPSKRNFHSPMIWPEFRIHSILFATRHTVCTIISLGDYWPRNVWYKTIWMGVLVLAPSSLAKYATKRLGDSEVRTTNGMPYPSWVSKEVQQRTKMLYARAQFGATATCIIPDATMAFASLYAIQAAPLLMTLVRKGKIDSAWYHRIYGFCLWLGYVAASARVYVTEDVKILQAVLVFMLFPLHGLRTKIRMPTWSVWTLYCLCVTVGSEFFALSPHIKQIVRLGSCSGAAILRYRLMCVF
;
A
#
# COMPACT_ATOMS: atom_id res chain seq x y z
N MET A 1 8.60 15.75 -5.79
CA MET A 1 7.36 16.47 -5.45
C MET A 1 6.53 15.80 -4.34
N HIS A 2 6.14 14.52 -4.45
CA HIS A 2 5.21 13.89 -3.49
C HIS A 2 5.67 13.89 -2.02
N ALA A 3 6.92 13.52 -1.71
CA ALA A 3 7.42 13.64 -0.35
C ALA A 3 7.40 15.09 0.16
N LEU A 4 7.93 16.03 -0.64
CA LEU A 4 7.98 17.45 -0.28
C LEU A 4 6.60 18.02 0.06
N LEU A 5 5.56 17.64 -0.69
CA LEU A 5 4.18 18.05 -0.40
C LEU A 5 3.70 17.55 0.97
N SER A 6 4.07 16.32 1.36
CA SER A 6 3.75 15.81 2.69
C SER A 6 4.51 16.57 3.78
N TRP A 7 5.79 16.87 3.56
CA TRP A 7 6.61 17.63 4.51
C TRP A 7 6.17 19.09 4.66
N SER A 8 5.74 19.74 3.57
CA SER A 8 5.25 21.12 3.61
C SER A 8 3.96 21.27 4.42
N SER A 9 3.24 20.17 4.71
CA SER A 9 2.09 20.18 5.63
C SER A 9 2.44 20.56 7.06
N LEU A 10 3.73 20.52 7.44
CA LEU A 10 4.19 21.00 8.75
C LEU A 10 4.07 22.52 8.90
N LEU A 11 4.10 23.26 7.79
CA LEU A 11 3.89 24.70 7.76
C LEU A 11 2.43 25.09 8.02
N LEU A 12 1.51 24.13 7.89
CA LEU A 12 0.08 24.37 8.07
C LEU A 12 -0.31 24.17 9.54
N PRO A 13 -0.98 25.16 10.17
CA PRO A 13 -1.46 25.01 11.52
C PRO A 13 -2.57 23.95 11.58
N LEU A 14 -2.51 23.12 12.61
CA LEU A 14 -3.51 22.10 12.91
C LEU A 14 -4.15 22.36 14.28
N PRO A 15 -5.44 22.07 14.46
CA PRO A 15 -6.06 22.11 15.77
C PRO A 15 -5.40 21.10 16.72
N SER A 16 -5.15 21.53 17.96
CA SER A 16 -4.52 20.70 18.99
C SER A 16 -5.49 19.68 19.61
N LYS A 17 -6.79 20.00 19.68
CA LYS A 17 -7.83 19.15 20.29
C LYS A 17 -8.61 18.34 19.26
N ARG A 18 -8.80 17.05 19.55
CA ARG A 18 -9.62 16.12 18.75
C ARG A 18 -11.09 16.53 18.70
N ASN A 19 -11.67 16.44 17.51
CA ASN A 19 -13.08 16.65 17.20
C ASN A 19 -13.56 15.39 16.47
N PHE A 20 -14.43 14.63 17.12
CA PHE A 20 -14.93 13.37 16.60
C PHE A 20 -16.21 13.52 15.77
N HIS A 21 -16.67 14.76 15.54
CA HIS A 21 -17.90 15.02 14.80
C HIS A 21 -17.72 14.93 13.27
N SER A 22 -16.52 15.27 12.77
CA SER A 22 -16.23 15.25 11.33
C SER A 22 -14.84 14.67 11.03
N PRO A 23 -14.64 14.04 9.85
CA PRO A 23 -13.32 13.61 9.41
C PRO A 23 -12.35 14.79 9.34
N MET A 24 -11.40 14.86 10.27
CA MET A 24 -10.45 15.97 10.36
C MET A 24 -9.03 15.47 10.60
N ILE A 25 -8.07 16.21 10.03
CA ILE A 25 -6.65 15.92 10.15
C ILE A 25 -6.11 16.31 11.54
N TRP A 26 -5.44 15.35 12.18
CA TRP A 26 -4.80 15.49 13.50
C TRP A 26 -3.27 15.54 13.39
N PRO A 27 -2.57 16.07 14.42
CA PRO A 27 -1.11 15.97 14.50
C PRO A 27 -0.60 14.53 14.32
N GLU A 28 -1.20 13.53 15.00
CA GLU A 28 -0.86 12.11 14.82
C GLU A 28 -0.97 11.69 13.34
N PHE A 29 -2.13 11.93 12.73
CA PHE A 29 -2.38 11.54 11.35
C PHE A 29 -1.43 12.21 10.37
N ARG A 30 -1.11 13.49 10.58
CA ARG A 30 -0.14 14.22 9.75
C ARG A 30 1.21 13.51 9.77
N ILE A 31 1.72 13.15 10.95
CA ILE A 31 2.99 12.43 11.06
C ILE A 31 2.92 11.07 10.35
N HIS A 32 1.82 10.33 10.50
CA HIS A 32 1.64 9.06 9.78
C HIS A 32 1.69 9.25 8.26
N SER A 33 0.95 10.23 7.75
CA SER A 33 0.93 10.55 6.32
C SER A 33 2.33 10.92 5.80
N ILE A 34 3.09 11.74 6.53
CA ILE A 34 4.47 12.11 6.18
C ILE A 34 5.37 10.86 6.14
N LEU A 35 5.35 10.03 7.19
CA LEU A 35 6.20 8.84 7.28
C LEU A 35 5.92 7.87 6.14
N PHE A 36 4.64 7.57 5.88
CA PHE A 36 4.27 6.62 4.85
C PHE A 36 4.47 7.19 3.44
N ALA A 37 4.16 8.46 3.20
CA ALA A 37 4.46 9.09 1.91
C ALA A 37 5.97 9.13 1.61
N THR A 38 6.77 9.42 2.63
CA THR A 38 8.24 9.42 2.52
C THR A 38 8.75 8.02 2.19
N ARG A 39 8.31 6.99 2.92
CA ARG A 39 8.65 5.58 2.63
C ARG A 39 8.36 5.23 1.17
N HIS A 40 7.13 5.48 0.71
CA HIS A 40 6.73 5.13 -0.65
C HIS A 40 7.50 5.92 -1.71
N THR A 41 7.81 7.20 -1.46
CA THR A 41 8.63 8.01 -2.37
C THR A 41 10.05 7.45 -2.45
N VAL A 42 10.67 7.14 -1.31
CA VAL A 42 12.03 6.55 -1.25
C VAL A 42 12.05 5.21 -1.99
N CYS A 43 11.12 4.30 -1.69
CA CYS A 43 11.02 3.02 -2.39
C CYS A 43 10.82 3.17 -3.90
N THR A 44 10.01 4.15 -4.32
CA THR A 44 9.81 4.44 -5.74
C THR A 44 11.12 4.87 -6.41
N ILE A 45 11.88 5.77 -5.77
CA ILE A 45 13.17 6.24 -6.29
C ILE A 45 14.18 5.09 -6.36
N ILE A 46 14.28 4.27 -5.32
CA ILE A 46 15.15 3.09 -5.30
C ILE A 46 14.79 2.14 -6.44
N SER A 47 13.51 1.86 -6.66
CA SER A 47 13.06 0.97 -7.73
C SER A 47 13.23 1.57 -9.13
N LEU A 48 13.05 2.88 -9.31
CA LEU A 48 13.28 3.55 -10.61
C LEU A 48 14.75 3.57 -11.01
N GLY A 49 15.63 3.83 -10.04
CA GLY A 49 17.08 3.89 -10.27
C GLY A 49 17.81 2.56 -10.17
N ASP A 50 17.08 1.45 -9.95
CA ASP A 50 17.64 0.12 -9.68
C ASP A 50 18.71 0.12 -8.56
N TYR A 51 18.45 0.90 -7.50
CA TYR A 51 19.37 1.05 -6.36
C TYR A 51 19.17 -0.01 -5.27
N TRP A 52 18.39 -1.05 -5.52
CA TRP A 52 18.24 -2.14 -4.57
C TRP A 52 19.58 -2.87 -4.40
N PRO A 53 20.01 -3.21 -3.18
CA PRO A 53 21.24 -3.97 -2.99
C PRO A 53 21.19 -5.30 -3.73
N ARG A 54 22.28 -5.65 -4.41
CA ARG A 54 22.39 -6.94 -5.14
C ARG A 54 22.54 -8.13 -4.21
N ASN A 55 23.17 -7.94 -3.05
CA ASN A 55 23.28 -9.00 -2.05
C ASN A 55 21.93 -9.21 -1.35
N VAL A 56 21.44 -10.46 -1.36
CA VAL A 56 20.13 -10.85 -0.83
C VAL A 56 19.93 -10.45 0.64
N TRP A 57 20.96 -10.55 1.46
CA TRP A 57 20.88 -10.22 2.89
C TRP A 57 20.80 -8.71 3.10
N TYR A 58 21.64 -7.94 2.43
CA TYR A 58 21.56 -6.48 2.47
C TYR A 58 20.22 -5.98 1.94
N LYS A 59 19.72 -6.54 0.83
CA LYS A 59 18.40 -6.22 0.29
C LYS A 59 17.29 -6.49 1.30
N THR A 60 17.32 -7.65 1.97
CA THR A 60 16.34 -8.02 3.00
C THR A 60 16.38 -7.06 4.18
N ILE A 61 17.57 -6.72 4.68
CA ILE A 61 17.75 -5.77 5.78
C ILE A 61 17.20 -4.40 5.37
N TRP A 62 17.54 -3.90 4.18
CA TRP A 62 17.05 -2.62 3.66
C TRP A 62 15.53 -2.58 3.54
N MET A 63 14.90 -3.63 3.01
CA MET A 63 13.43 -3.75 2.98
C MET A 63 12.83 -3.74 4.38
N GLY A 64 13.46 -4.47 5.32
CA GLY A 64 13.07 -4.49 6.73
C GLY A 64 13.12 -3.11 7.37
N VAL A 65 14.19 -2.35 7.15
CA VAL A 65 14.33 -0.97 7.65
C VAL A 65 13.24 -0.07 7.06
N LEU A 66 13.02 -0.11 5.75
CA LEU A 66 12.02 0.71 5.05
C LEU A 66 10.58 0.43 5.52
N VAL A 67 10.29 -0.79 5.99
CA VAL A 67 8.96 -1.14 6.50
C VAL A 67 8.84 -0.88 8.01
N LEU A 68 9.80 -1.35 8.79
CA LEU A 68 9.73 -1.35 10.26
C LEU A 68 10.02 0.01 10.85
N ALA A 69 10.94 0.81 10.30
CA ALA A 69 11.26 2.11 10.86
C ALA A 69 10.06 3.08 10.78
N PRO A 70 9.40 3.30 9.62
CA PRO A 70 8.20 4.14 9.55
C PRO A 70 7.04 3.60 10.40
N SER A 71 6.87 2.27 10.47
CA SER A 71 5.83 1.65 11.29
C SER A 71 6.05 1.87 12.79
N SER A 72 7.31 1.79 13.24
CA SER A 72 7.68 2.03 14.64
C SER A 72 7.57 3.52 15.00
N LEU A 73 8.00 4.41 14.11
CA LEU A 73 7.84 5.86 14.28
C LEU A 73 6.36 6.26 14.30
N ALA A 74 5.51 5.66 13.46
CA ALA A 74 4.06 5.89 13.52
C ALA A 74 3.48 5.44 14.87
N LYS A 75 3.86 4.26 15.38
CA LYS A 75 3.43 3.82 16.73
C LYS A 75 3.89 4.80 17.82
N TYR A 76 5.10 5.32 17.71
CA TYR A 76 5.61 6.33 18.64
C TYR A 76 4.79 7.63 18.55
N ALA A 77 4.49 8.09 17.34
CA ALA A 77 3.63 9.25 17.11
C ALA A 77 2.22 9.05 17.70
N THR A 78 1.59 7.87 17.51
CA THR A 78 0.32 7.51 18.17
C THR A 78 0.42 7.61 19.69
N LYS A 79 1.50 7.10 20.31
CA LYS A 79 1.67 7.16 21.77
C LYS A 79 1.83 8.59 22.31
N ARG A 80 2.42 9.49 21.52
CA ARG A 80 2.74 10.87 21.95
C ARG A 80 1.68 11.90 21.60
N LEU A 81 1.06 11.77 20.43
CA LEU A 81 0.17 12.77 19.83
C LEU A 81 -1.25 12.22 19.59
N GLY A 82 -1.42 10.92 19.81
CA GLY A 82 -2.62 10.19 19.45
C GLY A 82 -3.45 9.75 20.65
N ASP A 83 -4.32 8.77 20.38
CA ASP A 83 -5.09 8.04 21.38
C ASP A 83 -4.97 6.55 21.05
N SER A 84 -4.58 5.74 22.03
CA SER A 84 -4.39 4.30 21.85
C SER A 84 -5.70 3.54 21.68
N GLU A 85 -6.79 4.05 22.24
CA GLU A 85 -8.13 3.46 22.19
C GLU A 85 -8.87 3.91 20.92
N VAL A 86 -8.87 5.22 20.63
CA VAL A 86 -9.52 5.79 19.43
C VAL A 86 -8.49 6.20 18.39
N ARG A 87 -8.07 5.22 17.58
CA ARG A 87 -7.13 5.47 16.47
C ARG A 87 -7.80 6.23 15.33
N THR A 88 -7.05 7.10 14.66
CA THR A 88 -7.57 7.96 13.59
C THR A 88 -8.35 7.18 12.51
N THR A 89 -7.91 5.99 12.12
CA THR A 89 -8.62 5.18 11.10
C THR A 89 -9.86 4.46 11.62
N ASN A 90 -9.93 4.16 12.92
CA ASN A 90 -11.05 3.45 13.54
C ASN A 90 -12.11 4.40 14.08
N GLY A 91 -11.71 5.61 14.46
CA GLY A 91 -12.57 6.67 15.00
C GLY A 91 -13.06 7.68 13.96
N MET A 92 -12.83 7.44 12.66
CA MET A 92 -13.38 8.33 11.62
C MET A 92 -14.92 8.33 11.68
N PRO A 93 -15.56 9.51 11.77
CA PRO A 93 -17.00 9.61 11.86
C PRO A 93 -17.64 9.38 10.49
N TYR A 94 -18.71 8.60 10.49
CA TYR A 94 -19.53 8.29 9.32
C TYR A 94 -20.85 9.07 9.38
N PRO A 95 -21.52 9.32 8.24
CA PRO A 95 -22.88 9.84 8.24
C PRO A 95 -23.82 8.94 9.05
N SER A 96 -24.81 9.55 9.72
CA SER A 96 -25.75 8.86 10.62
C SER A 96 -26.56 7.76 9.94
N TRP A 97 -26.80 7.87 8.63
CA TRP A 97 -27.53 6.90 7.83
C TRP A 97 -26.69 5.67 7.42
N VAL A 98 -25.38 5.66 7.67
CA VAL A 98 -24.51 4.52 7.34
C VAL A 98 -24.55 3.49 8.47
N SER A 99 -25.06 2.30 8.16
CA SER A 99 -25.16 1.20 9.13
C SER A 99 -23.78 0.77 9.68
N LYS A 100 -23.76 0.26 10.92
CA LYS A 100 -22.51 -0.16 11.60
C LYS A 100 -21.78 -1.26 10.82
N GLU A 101 -22.51 -2.12 10.14
CA GLU A 101 -21.99 -3.20 9.31
C GLU A 101 -21.19 -2.65 8.12
N VAL A 102 -21.74 -1.63 7.44
CA VAL A 102 -21.06 -0.94 6.33
C VAL A 102 -19.82 -0.20 6.82
N GLN A 103 -19.91 0.46 7.98
CA GLN A 103 -18.75 1.11 8.60
C GLN A 103 -17.64 0.08 8.88
N GLN A 104 -17.99 -1.08 9.45
CA GLN A 104 -17.02 -2.12 9.79
C GLN A 104 -16.37 -2.74 8.55
N ARG A 105 -17.14 -2.99 7.49
CA ARG A 105 -16.61 -3.44 6.20
C ARG A 105 -15.65 -2.42 5.59
N THR A 106 -16.00 -1.13 5.67
CA THR A 106 -15.15 -0.04 5.18
C THR A 106 -13.84 0.05 5.97
N LYS A 107 -13.89 -0.04 7.31
CA LYS A 107 -12.70 -0.06 8.16
C LYS A 107 -11.80 -1.26 7.85
N MET A 108 -12.40 -2.44 7.60
CA MET A 108 -11.65 -3.62 7.19
C MET A 108 -10.98 -3.44 5.82
N LEU A 109 -11.67 -2.84 4.85
CA LEU A 109 -11.08 -2.49 3.55
C LEU A 109 -9.88 -1.56 3.74
N TYR A 110 -10.02 -0.52 4.58
CA TYR A 110 -8.92 0.44 4.84
C TYR A 110 -7.73 -0.26 5.48
N ALA A 111 -7.96 -1.12 6.47
CA ALA A 111 -6.89 -1.88 7.13
C ALA A 111 -6.16 -2.81 6.15
N ARG A 112 -6.90 -3.49 5.27
CA ARG A 112 -6.32 -4.35 4.22
C ARG A 112 -5.52 -3.55 3.21
N ALA A 113 -6.04 -2.41 2.77
CA ALA A 113 -5.35 -1.55 1.81
C ALA A 113 -4.08 -0.93 2.39
N GLN A 114 -4.07 -0.53 3.67
CA GLN A 114 -2.86 -0.04 4.36
C GLN A 114 -1.80 -1.13 4.53
N PHE A 115 -2.23 -2.37 4.80
CA PHE A 115 -1.33 -3.52 4.81
C PHE A 115 -0.78 -3.78 3.41
N GLY A 116 -1.63 -3.79 2.39
CA GLY A 116 -1.27 -3.92 0.98
C GLY A 116 -0.26 -2.88 0.54
N ALA A 117 -0.49 -1.60 0.84
CA ALA A 117 0.43 -0.51 0.54
C ALA A 117 1.82 -0.73 1.16
N THR A 118 1.88 -1.19 2.41
CA THR A 118 3.17 -1.49 3.07
C THR A 118 3.89 -2.64 2.40
N ALA A 119 3.17 -3.64 1.94
CA ALA A 119 3.76 -4.78 1.26
C ALA A 119 4.24 -4.42 -0.16
N THR A 120 3.43 -3.71 -0.94
CA THR A 120 3.78 -3.32 -2.32
C THR A 120 4.93 -2.31 -2.37
N CYS A 121 5.20 -1.56 -1.30
CA CYS A 121 6.28 -0.59 -1.29
C CYS A 121 7.69 -1.22 -1.33
N ILE A 122 7.84 -2.49 -0.95
CA ILE A 122 9.15 -3.18 -1.00
C ILE A 122 9.28 -4.14 -2.17
N ILE A 123 8.26 -4.24 -3.02
CA ILE A 123 8.40 -4.92 -4.30
C ILE A 123 9.31 -4.03 -5.16
N PRO A 124 10.34 -4.60 -5.84
CA PRO A 124 11.26 -3.83 -6.69
C PRO A 124 10.58 -3.44 -8.02
N ASP A 125 9.47 -2.72 -7.92
CA ASP A 125 8.67 -2.18 -9.01
C ASP A 125 8.22 -0.77 -8.60
N ALA A 126 8.64 0.22 -9.37
CA ALA A 126 8.34 1.62 -9.08
C ALA A 126 6.85 1.93 -9.10
N THR A 127 6.08 1.30 -9.99
CA THR A 127 4.63 1.53 -10.10
C THR A 127 3.91 1.04 -8.84
N MET A 128 4.32 -0.12 -8.32
CA MET A 128 3.78 -0.71 -7.10
C MET A 128 4.04 0.17 -5.87
N ALA A 129 5.27 0.66 -5.74
CA ALA A 129 5.63 1.57 -4.67
C ALA A 129 4.91 2.93 -4.80
N PHE A 130 4.76 3.44 -6.02
CA PHE A 130 4.19 4.76 -6.26
C PHE A 130 2.67 4.81 -6.08
N ALA A 131 1.93 3.81 -6.57
CA ALA A 131 0.46 3.84 -6.65
C ALA A 131 -0.23 4.08 -5.29
N SER A 132 0.37 3.63 -4.19
CA SER A 132 -0.20 3.85 -2.86
C SER A 132 -0.14 5.31 -2.39
N LEU A 133 0.70 6.14 -3.00
CA LEU A 133 0.80 7.58 -2.68
C LEU A 133 -0.54 8.30 -2.94
N TYR A 134 -1.31 7.89 -3.95
CA TYR A 134 -2.63 8.47 -4.22
C TYR A 134 -3.52 8.40 -2.99
N ALA A 135 -3.64 7.23 -2.35
CA ALA A 135 -4.45 7.09 -1.14
C ALA A 135 -3.84 7.84 0.06
N ILE A 136 -2.52 7.72 0.26
CA ILE A 136 -1.82 8.33 1.40
C ILE A 136 -1.97 9.86 1.40
N GLN A 137 -1.93 10.49 0.23
CA GLN A 137 -2.04 11.94 0.06
C GLN A 137 -3.48 12.43 -0.12
N ALA A 138 -4.36 11.62 -0.71
CA ALA A 138 -5.78 11.94 -0.80
C ALA A 138 -6.42 12.04 0.59
N ALA A 139 -6.07 11.17 1.53
CA ALA A 139 -6.65 11.19 2.88
C ALA A 139 -6.53 12.57 3.60
N PRO A 140 -5.34 13.18 3.78
CA PRO A 140 -5.22 14.50 4.41
C PRO A 140 -5.87 15.62 3.57
N LEU A 141 -5.84 15.52 2.24
CA LEU A 141 -6.54 16.47 1.36
C LEU A 141 -8.05 16.43 1.61
N LEU A 142 -8.66 15.24 1.57
CA LEU A 142 -10.08 15.06 1.76
C LEU A 142 -10.52 15.47 3.17
N MET A 143 -9.74 15.14 4.21
CA MET A 143 -9.99 15.65 5.57
C MET A 143 -9.97 17.18 5.64
N THR A 144 -9.09 17.82 4.86
CA THR A 144 -9.04 19.29 4.79
C THR A 144 -10.28 19.85 4.07
N LEU A 145 -10.76 19.18 3.02
CA LEU A 145 -11.98 19.58 2.31
C LEU A 145 -13.22 19.43 3.20
N VAL A 146 -13.31 18.35 3.98
CA VAL A 146 -14.39 18.19 4.97
C VAL A 146 -14.34 19.29 6.01
N ARG A 147 -13.17 19.57 6.60
CA ARG A 147 -12.99 20.66 7.57
C ARG A 147 -13.42 22.02 7.00
N LYS A 148 -13.16 22.27 5.71
CA LYS A 148 -13.54 23.51 5.02
C LYS A 148 -15.00 23.53 4.54
N GLY A 149 -15.80 22.50 4.88
CA GLY A 149 -17.20 22.40 4.47
C GLY A 149 -17.38 22.25 2.95
N LYS A 150 -16.36 21.81 2.22
CA LYS A 150 -16.41 21.65 0.75
C LYS A 150 -16.98 20.31 0.33
N ILE A 151 -16.84 19.29 1.18
CA ILE A 151 -17.43 17.96 1.04
C ILE A 151 -17.90 17.46 2.41
N ASP A 152 -18.76 16.46 2.44
CA ASP A 152 -19.19 15.80 3.67
C ASP A 152 -18.39 14.51 3.96
N SER A 153 -18.71 13.83 5.07
CA SER A 153 -18.09 12.55 5.42
C SER A 153 -18.38 11.44 4.40
N ALA A 154 -19.54 11.46 3.74
CA ALA A 154 -19.89 10.45 2.73
C ALA A 154 -18.94 10.55 1.52
N TRP A 155 -18.71 11.77 1.02
CA TRP A 155 -17.78 12.05 -0.06
C TRP A 155 -16.34 11.71 0.32
N TYR A 156 -15.92 12.02 1.56
CA TYR A 156 -14.62 11.58 2.08
C TYR A 156 -14.45 10.06 1.91
N HIS A 157 -15.40 9.26 2.41
CA HIS A 157 -15.27 7.80 2.38
C HIS A 157 -15.33 7.22 0.97
N ARG A 158 -16.15 7.80 0.08
CA ARG A 158 -16.27 7.37 -1.33
C ARG A 158 -14.98 7.63 -2.10
N ILE A 159 -14.48 8.87 -2.07
CA ILE A 159 -13.28 9.26 -2.83
C ILE A 159 -12.05 8.55 -2.25
N TYR A 160 -11.92 8.51 -0.91
CA TYR A 160 -10.80 7.80 -0.30
C TYR A 160 -10.85 6.29 -0.56
N GLY A 161 -12.04 5.68 -0.51
CA GLY A 161 -12.24 4.27 -0.88
C GLY A 161 -11.81 3.99 -2.33
N PHE A 162 -12.15 4.88 -3.26
CA PHE A 162 -11.69 4.81 -4.65
C PHE A 162 -10.17 4.92 -4.75
N CYS A 163 -9.53 5.87 -4.07
CA CYS A 163 -8.07 5.99 -4.06
C CYS A 163 -7.37 4.73 -3.51
N LEU A 164 -7.94 4.08 -2.49
CA LEU A 164 -7.43 2.80 -1.98
C LEU A 164 -7.57 1.67 -3.00
N TRP A 165 -8.68 1.65 -3.75
CA TRP A 165 -8.93 0.67 -4.80
C TRP A 165 -7.92 0.80 -5.96
N LEU A 166 -7.51 2.02 -6.32
CA LEU A 166 -6.51 2.24 -7.39
C LEU A 166 -5.19 1.51 -7.16
N GLY A 167 -4.76 1.33 -5.91
CA GLY A 167 -3.56 0.55 -5.60
C GLY A 167 -3.68 -0.92 -6.03
N TYR A 168 -4.86 -1.52 -5.86
CA TYR A 168 -5.14 -2.88 -6.33
C TYR A 168 -5.21 -2.96 -7.84
N VAL A 169 -5.83 -1.97 -8.50
CA VAL A 169 -5.88 -1.91 -9.97
C VAL A 169 -4.49 -1.81 -10.56
N ALA A 170 -3.65 -0.93 -10.02
CA ALA A 170 -2.25 -0.81 -10.44
C ALA A 170 -1.51 -2.15 -10.28
N ALA A 171 -1.72 -2.83 -9.15
CA ALA A 171 -1.13 -4.16 -8.91
C ALA A 171 -1.58 -5.20 -9.94
N SER A 172 -2.89 -5.30 -10.18
CA SER A 172 -3.44 -6.22 -11.18
C SER A 172 -2.93 -5.90 -12.59
N ALA A 173 -2.87 -4.61 -12.97
CA ALA A 173 -2.36 -4.19 -14.27
C ALA A 173 -0.87 -4.53 -14.43
N ARG A 174 -0.04 -4.31 -13.41
CA ARG A 174 1.39 -4.67 -13.45
C ARG A 174 1.60 -6.17 -13.56
N VAL A 175 0.83 -6.98 -12.82
CA VAL A 175 0.86 -8.45 -12.94
C VAL A 175 0.47 -8.90 -14.35
N TYR A 176 -0.53 -8.25 -14.96
CA TYR A 176 -1.00 -8.60 -16.30
C TYR A 176 0.03 -8.28 -17.39
N VAL A 177 0.67 -7.11 -17.31
CA VAL A 177 1.56 -6.60 -18.37
C VAL A 177 2.99 -7.15 -18.26
N THR A 178 3.49 -7.45 -17.06
CA THR A 178 4.93 -7.74 -16.87
C THR A 178 5.26 -9.21 -17.09
N GLU A 179 5.64 -9.61 -18.31
CA GLU A 179 5.89 -11.01 -18.70
C GLU A 179 6.96 -11.73 -17.87
N ASP A 180 8.06 -11.06 -17.51
CA ASP A 180 9.19 -11.69 -16.83
C ASP A 180 8.97 -11.93 -15.32
N VAL A 181 7.91 -11.34 -14.74
CA VAL A 181 7.70 -11.31 -13.27
C VAL A 181 6.27 -11.67 -12.87
N LYS A 182 5.43 -12.16 -13.80
CA LYS A 182 3.99 -12.47 -13.58
C LYS A 182 3.79 -13.35 -12.36
N ILE A 183 4.58 -14.42 -12.21
CA ILE A 183 4.43 -15.40 -11.14
C ILE A 183 4.89 -14.83 -9.80
N LEU A 184 6.05 -14.17 -9.73
CA LEU A 184 6.56 -13.60 -8.48
C LEU A 184 5.65 -12.46 -7.99
N GLN A 185 5.26 -11.54 -8.87
CA GLN A 185 4.34 -10.45 -8.50
C GLN A 185 2.96 -11.00 -8.10
N ALA A 186 2.43 -11.98 -8.83
CA ALA A 186 1.18 -12.63 -8.44
C ALA A 186 1.31 -13.31 -7.07
N VAL A 187 2.34 -14.13 -6.84
CA VAL A 187 2.57 -14.80 -5.56
C VAL A 187 2.71 -13.78 -4.42
N LEU A 188 3.44 -12.68 -4.62
CA LEU A 188 3.64 -11.65 -3.59
C LEU A 188 2.36 -10.84 -3.32
N VAL A 189 1.50 -10.65 -4.31
CA VAL A 189 0.17 -10.03 -4.16
C VAL A 189 -0.81 -11.00 -3.49
N PHE A 190 -0.79 -12.28 -3.83
CA PHE A 190 -1.63 -13.30 -3.20
C PHE A 190 -1.19 -13.59 -1.75
N MET A 191 0.09 -13.47 -1.43
CA MET A 191 0.65 -13.55 -0.07
C MET A 191 0.10 -12.47 0.87
N LEU A 192 -0.53 -11.40 0.37
CA LEU A 192 -1.14 -10.37 1.19
C LEU A 192 -2.30 -10.90 2.05
N PHE A 193 -3.08 -11.86 1.53
CA PHE A 193 -4.20 -12.46 2.24
C PHE A 193 -3.77 -13.33 3.44
N PRO A 194 -2.85 -14.31 3.30
CA PRO A 194 -2.39 -15.09 4.43
C PRO A 194 -1.65 -14.23 5.45
N LEU A 195 -0.80 -13.28 5.04
CA LEU A 195 -0.06 -12.42 5.98
C LEU A 195 -0.98 -11.48 6.77
N HIS A 196 -2.00 -10.91 6.13
CA HIS A 196 -3.04 -10.17 6.83
C HIS A 196 -3.82 -11.08 7.79
N GLY A 197 -4.08 -12.33 7.40
CA GLY A 197 -4.68 -13.36 8.24
C GLY A 197 -3.83 -13.70 9.47
N LEU A 198 -2.51 -13.89 9.32
CA LEU A 198 -1.58 -14.10 10.43
C LEU A 198 -1.62 -12.94 11.42
N ARG A 199 -1.70 -11.71 10.90
CA ARG A 199 -1.74 -10.50 11.73
C ARG A 199 -3.06 -10.35 12.48
N THR A 200 -4.19 -10.67 11.86
CA THR A 200 -5.53 -10.39 12.40
C THR A 200 -6.13 -11.56 13.18
N LYS A 201 -5.95 -12.80 12.72
CA LYS A 201 -6.47 -14.01 13.35
C LYS A 201 -5.48 -14.60 14.37
N ILE A 202 -4.22 -14.80 13.95
CA ILE A 202 -3.17 -15.42 14.80
C ILE A 202 -2.49 -14.39 15.72
N ARG A 203 -2.75 -13.08 15.49
CA ARG A 203 -2.17 -11.96 16.25
C ARG A 203 -0.64 -11.96 16.29
N MET A 204 -0.02 -12.49 15.23
CA MET A 204 1.44 -12.48 15.09
C MET A 204 1.98 -11.05 15.19
N PRO A 205 3.10 -10.83 15.92
CA PRO A 205 3.62 -9.48 16.11
C PRO A 205 4.07 -8.88 14.78
N THR A 206 3.91 -7.55 14.68
CA THR A 206 4.11 -6.81 13.42
C THR A 206 5.50 -7.01 12.84
N TRP A 207 6.53 -7.09 13.69
CA TRP A 207 7.90 -7.28 13.23
C TRP A 207 8.08 -8.64 12.55
N SER A 208 7.55 -9.72 13.13
CA SER A 208 7.71 -11.06 12.56
C SER A 208 7.00 -11.21 11.22
N VAL A 209 5.79 -10.64 11.08
CA VAL A 209 5.05 -10.65 9.81
C VAL A 209 5.85 -9.97 8.70
N TRP A 210 6.42 -8.80 8.97
CA TRP A 210 7.18 -8.06 7.97
C TRP A 210 8.55 -8.65 7.69
N THR A 211 9.25 -9.20 8.69
CA THR A 211 10.51 -9.92 8.47
C THR A 211 10.29 -11.13 7.57
N LEU A 212 9.26 -11.94 7.85
CA LEU A 212 8.90 -13.08 7.01
C LEU A 212 8.58 -12.62 5.59
N TYR A 213 7.79 -11.55 5.45
CA TYR A 213 7.45 -11.04 4.12
C TYR A 213 8.68 -10.54 3.34
N CYS A 214 9.58 -9.79 3.98
CA CYS A 214 10.81 -9.32 3.33
C CYS A 214 11.66 -10.49 2.85
N LEU A 215 11.81 -11.55 3.67
CA LEU A 215 12.51 -12.79 3.29
C LEU A 215 11.83 -13.47 2.10
N CYS A 216 10.50 -13.59 2.10
CA CYS A 216 9.77 -14.18 0.98
C CYS A 216 9.95 -13.37 -0.32
N VAL A 217 9.94 -12.04 -0.24
CA VAL A 217 10.17 -11.15 -1.40
C VAL A 217 11.58 -11.35 -1.95
N THR A 218 12.61 -11.36 -1.10
CA THR A 218 14.00 -11.46 -1.55
C THR A 218 14.32 -12.86 -2.06
N VAL A 219 14.06 -13.91 -1.28
CA VAL A 219 14.28 -15.31 -1.69
C VAL A 219 13.46 -15.65 -2.93
N GLY A 220 12.20 -15.20 -2.99
CA GLY A 220 11.37 -15.35 -4.17
C GLY A 220 12.02 -14.72 -5.39
N SER A 221 12.50 -13.48 -5.29
CA SER A 221 13.17 -12.81 -6.41
C SER A 221 14.42 -13.53 -6.91
N GLU A 222 15.24 -14.08 -6.01
CA GLU A 222 16.43 -14.85 -6.39
C GLU A 222 16.07 -16.19 -7.04
N PHE A 223 15.10 -16.91 -6.48
CA PHE A 223 14.66 -18.20 -7.00
C PHE A 223 14.17 -18.08 -8.46
N PHE A 224 13.37 -17.06 -8.77
CA PHE A 224 12.92 -16.81 -10.15
C PHE A 224 14.04 -16.29 -11.06
N ALA A 225 15.03 -15.57 -10.53
CA ALA A 225 16.19 -15.16 -11.31
C ALA A 225 17.02 -16.36 -11.76
N LEU A 226 17.17 -17.38 -10.88
CA LEU A 226 17.99 -18.57 -11.08
C LEU A 226 17.33 -19.69 -11.90
N SER A 227 16.04 -19.60 -12.23
CA SER A 227 15.33 -20.66 -12.96
C SER A 227 15.12 -20.32 -14.45
N PRO A 228 16.11 -20.58 -15.33
CA PRO A 228 15.97 -20.37 -16.76
C PRO A 228 14.89 -21.27 -17.39
N HIS A 229 14.63 -22.46 -16.81
CA HIS A 229 13.56 -23.35 -17.26
C HIS A 229 12.16 -22.79 -16.99
N ILE A 230 11.95 -22.07 -15.87
CA ILE A 230 10.68 -21.36 -15.64
C ILE A 230 10.51 -20.24 -16.66
N LYS A 231 11.57 -19.49 -16.98
CA LYS A 231 11.52 -18.45 -18.03
C LYS A 231 11.16 -19.05 -19.40
N GLN A 232 11.68 -20.23 -19.74
CA GLN A 232 11.31 -20.95 -20.96
C GLN A 232 9.85 -21.43 -20.96
N ILE A 233 9.36 -22.03 -19.88
CA ILE A 233 7.96 -22.49 -19.77
C ILE A 233 6.98 -21.31 -19.85
N VAL A 234 7.28 -20.18 -19.20
CA VAL A 234 6.46 -18.96 -19.28
C VAL A 234 6.45 -18.36 -20.69
N ARG A 235 7.59 -18.35 -21.38
CA ARG A 235 7.66 -17.92 -22.79
C ARG A 235 6.85 -18.83 -23.71
N LEU A 236 6.94 -20.16 -23.53
CA LEU A 236 6.20 -21.13 -24.33
C LEU A 236 4.68 -21.02 -24.12
N GLY A 237 4.22 -20.81 -22.89
CA GLY A 237 2.79 -20.57 -22.60
C GLY A 237 2.25 -19.25 -23.19
N SER A 238 3.09 -18.21 -23.25
CA SER A 238 2.72 -16.89 -23.79
C SER A 238 2.64 -16.89 -25.33
N CYS A 239 3.53 -17.62 -26.00
CA CYS A 239 3.47 -17.85 -27.44
C CYS A 239 2.19 -18.60 -27.86
N SER A 240 1.74 -19.57 -27.07
CA SER A 240 0.50 -20.31 -27.33
C SER A 240 -0.75 -19.43 -27.25
N GLY A 241 -0.80 -18.50 -26.28
CA GLY A 241 -1.91 -17.54 -26.16
C GLY A 241 -1.96 -16.51 -27.30
N ALA A 242 -0.81 -15.99 -27.71
CA ALA A 242 -0.70 -15.06 -28.84
C ALA A 242 -0.99 -15.76 -30.19
N ALA A 243 -0.61 -17.02 -30.35
CA ALA A 243 -0.93 -17.82 -31.52
C ALA A 243 -2.44 -18.14 -31.61
N ILE A 244 -3.10 -18.45 -30.49
CA ILE A 244 -4.55 -18.68 -30.43
C ILE A 244 -5.33 -17.38 -30.71
N LEU A 245 -4.84 -16.23 -30.25
CA LEU A 245 -5.47 -14.94 -30.54
C LEU A 245 -5.27 -14.51 -32.01
N ARG A 246 -4.10 -14.79 -32.60
CA ARG A 246 -3.85 -14.59 -34.05
C ARG A 246 -4.70 -15.51 -34.91
N TYR A 247 -4.87 -16.78 -34.53
CA TYR A 247 -5.74 -17.72 -35.25
C TYR A 247 -7.21 -17.29 -35.19
N ARG A 248 -7.70 -16.80 -34.04
CA ARG A 248 -9.07 -16.31 -33.92
C ARG A 248 -9.33 -15.01 -34.69
N LEU A 249 -8.34 -14.14 -34.86
CA LEU A 249 -8.47 -12.93 -35.68
C LEU A 249 -8.37 -13.21 -37.19
N MET A 250 -7.68 -14.27 -37.60
CA MET A 250 -7.61 -14.70 -39.00
C MET A 250 -8.83 -15.50 -39.48
N CYS A 251 -9.66 -16.05 -38.58
CA CYS A 251 -10.91 -16.73 -38.95
C CYS A 251 -12.15 -15.82 -38.97
N VAL A 252 -11.98 -14.51 -38.75
CA VAL A 252 -13.07 -13.52 -38.69
C VAL A 252 -12.98 -12.46 -39.82
N PHE A 253 -12.07 -12.68 -40.79
CA PHE A 253 -12.01 -11.92 -42.04
C PHE A 253 -12.00 -12.87 -43.23
#